data_AF-A4U422-F1
#
_entry.id   AF-A4U422-F1
#
_cell.length_a   1.000
_cell.length_b   1.000
_cell.length_c   1.000
_cell.angle_alpha   90.00
_cell.angle_beta   90.00
_cell.angle_gamma   90.00
#
_symmetry.space_group_name_H-M   'P 1'
#
loop_
_entity.id
_entity.type
_entity.pdbx_description
1 polymer ?
#
loop_
_entity_poly.entity_id
_entity_poly.type
_entity_poly.pdbx_seq_one_letter_code
_entity_poly.pdbx_strand_id
1 'polypeptide(L)'
;MCERVLPFLHDVWPRHRALKTPLLSSHLVELALNSGDLFPDVVVAILPRLVPIRGGHLRIALDVGDERHLARRFPSSMLELLWAILADDVSQWPYKATDILGLLETAPETVADPRLSELRRRRAQY
;
A
#
# COMPACT_ATOMS: atom_id res chain seq x y z
N MET A 1 11.96 12.83 -13.88
CA MET A 1 10.68 13.52 -14.17
C MET A 1 9.65 13.21 -13.06
N CYS A 2 9.94 13.54 -11.78
CA CYS A 2 9.04 13.22 -10.65
C CYS A 2 8.81 14.37 -9.65
N GLU A 3 9.21 15.61 -9.94
CA GLU A 3 9.18 16.72 -8.96
C GLU A 3 7.81 17.38 -8.74
N ARG A 4 6.76 16.96 -9.46
CA ARG A 4 5.43 17.64 -9.40
C ARG A 4 4.35 16.88 -8.64
N VAL A 5 4.64 15.68 -8.14
CA VAL A 5 3.62 14.84 -7.48
C VAL A 5 3.21 15.41 -6.12
N LEU A 6 4.19 15.80 -5.30
CA LEU A 6 3.93 16.32 -3.95
C LEU A 6 3.14 17.65 -3.96
N PRO A 7 3.53 18.68 -4.75
CA PRO A 7 2.75 19.91 -4.82
C PRO A 7 1.34 19.68 -5.36
N PHE A 8 1.13 18.77 -6.31
CA PHE A 8 -0.20 18.47 -6.83
C PHE A 8 -1.12 17.84 -5.77
N LEU A 9 -0.59 16.90 -4.98
CA LEU A 9 -1.31 16.27 -3.86
C LEU A 9 -1.68 17.27 -2.75
N HIS A 10 -0.85 18.30 -2.56
CA HIS A 10 -1.04 19.33 -1.54
C HIS A 10 -1.93 20.50 -2.02
N ASP A 11 -1.65 21.03 -3.21
CA ASP A 11 -2.17 22.33 -3.68
C ASP A 11 -3.34 22.23 -4.65
N VAL A 12 -3.48 21.12 -5.39
CA VAL A 12 -4.41 21.03 -6.55
C VAL A 12 -5.51 19.97 -6.36
N TRP A 13 -5.27 18.94 -5.54
CA TRP A 13 -6.20 17.80 -5.41
C TRP A 13 -7.50 18.16 -4.65
N PRO A 14 -8.69 17.65 -5.06
CA PRO A 14 -9.95 18.35 -4.88
C PRO A 14 -10.41 18.44 -3.42
N ARG A 15 -10.84 19.66 -3.05
CA ARG A 15 -11.47 20.01 -1.77
C ARG A 15 -12.77 19.24 -1.47
N HIS A 16 -13.30 18.48 -2.42
CA HIS A 16 -14.48 17.63 -2.21
C HIS A 16 -14.08 16.39 -1.43
N ARG A 17 -14.23 16.47 -0.09
CA ARG A 17 -14.09 15.42 0.93
C ARG A 17 -14.92 14.14 0.71
N ALA A 18 -15.62 14.00 -0.42
CA ALA A 18 -16.89 13.28 -0.47
C ALA A 18 -16.88 11.89 -1.11
N LEU A 19 -15.82 11.44 -1.78
CA LEU A 19 -15.84 10.14 -2.47
C LEU A 19 -14.62 9.29 -2.14
N LYS A 20 -14.58 8.74 -0.91
CA LYS A 20 -13.67 7.64 -0.58
C LYS A 20 -14.24 6.35 -1.15
N THR A 21 -13.81 5.97 -2.34
CA THR A 21 -14.24 4.71 -2.98
C THR A 21 -13.05 3.74 -3.08
N PRO A 22 -13.31 2.41 -3.13
CA PRO A 22 -12.26 1.42 -3.39
C PRO A 22 -11.49 1.69 -4.69
N LEU A 23 -12.18 2.16 -5.74
CA LEU A 23 -11.57 2.53 -7.03
C LEU A 23 -10.64 3.75 -6.91
N LEU A 24 -11.03 4.77 -6.14
CA LEU A 24 -10.13 5.90 -5.91
C LEU A 24 -8.91 5.46 -5.10
N SER A 25 -9.13 4.58 -4.11
CA SER A 25 -8.04 4.04 -3.28
C SER A 25 -7.06 3.23 -4.11
N SER A 26 -7.52 2.43 -5.09
CA SER A 26 -6.61 1.70 -5.98
C SER A 26 -5.74 2.63 -6.82
N HIS A 27 -6.30 3.70 -7.39
CA HIS A 27 -5.50 4.69 -8.13
C HIS A 27 -4.48 5.43 -7.24
N LEU A 28 -4.84 5.76 -6.00
CA LEU A 28 -3.91 6.39 -5.05
C LEU A 28 -2.77 5.45 -4.65
N VAL A 29 -3.08 4.15 -4.46
CA VAL A 29 -2.08 3.12 -4.20
C VAL A 29 -1.15 2.97 -5.41
N GLU A 30 -1.69 2.89 -6.62
CA GLU A 30 -0.88 2.82 -7.85
C GLU A 30 0.05 4.04 -7.98
N LEU A 31 -0.44 5.25 -7.68
CA LEU A 31 0.40 6.45 -7.64
C LEU A 31 1.55 6.31 -6.64
N ALA A 32 1.27 5.84 -5.42
CA ALA A 32 2.32 5.61 -4.43
C ALA A 32 3.35 4.61 -4.95
N LEU A 33 2.92 3.46 -5.45
CA LEU A 33 3.81 2.41 -5.96
C LEU A 33 4.68 2.86 -7.14
N ASN A 34 4.28 3.89 -7.89
CA ASN A 34 5.04 4.47 -8.99
C ASN A 34 5.88 5.70 -8.60
N SER A 35 5.86 6.13 -7.34
CA SER A 35 6.55 7.35 -6.88
C SER A 35 8.04 7.17 -6.57
N GLY A 36 8.54 5.93 -6.61
CA GLY A 36 9.96 5.62 -6.37
C GLY A 36 10.40 6.05 -4.97
N ASP A 37 11.39 6.94 -4.90
CA ASP A 37 11.99 7.38 -3.63
C ASP A 37 11.05 8.24 -2.78
N LEU A 38 10.02 8.83 -3.40
CA LEU A 38 8.98 9.60 -2.72
C LEU A 38 7.90 8.70 -2.07
N PHE A 39 8.04 7.38 -2.17
CA PHE A 39 7.04 6.43 -1.70
C PHE A 39 6.61 6.66 -0.25
N PRO A 40 7.53 6.82 0.73
CA PRO A 40 7.12 7.08 2.11
C PRO A 40 6.26 8.35 2.26
N ASP A 41 6.66 9.44 1.60
CA ASP A 41 5.95 10.73 1.69
C ASP A 41 4.57 10.66 1.04
N VAL A 42 4.47 9.99 -0.11
CA VAL A 42 3.20 9.80 -0.81
C VAL A 42 2.25 8.92 0.02
N VAL A 43 2.75 7.84 0.65
CA VAL A 43 1.94 6.99 1.55
C VAL A 43 1.34 7.84 2.67
N VAL A 44 2.15 8.65 3.35
CA VAL A 44 1.66 9.54 4.43
C VAL A 44 0.58 10.50 3.92
N ALA A 45 0.75 11.07 2.72
CA ALA A 45 -0.21 11.99 2.13
C ALA A 45 -1.55 11.34 1.77
N ILE A 46 -1.55 10.08 1.32
CA ILE A 46 -2.77 9.39 0.85
C ILE A 46 -3.50 8.62 1.96
N LEU A 47 -2.80 8.16 3.01
CA LEU A 47 -3.35 7.31 4.08
C LEU A 47 -4.72 7.76 4.63
N PRO A 48 -4.94 9.05 4.97
CA PRO A 48 -6.23 9.49 5.52
C PRO A 48 -7.43 9.33 4.57
N ARG A 49 -7.16 9.09 3.29
CA ARG A 49 -8.15 9.03 2.20
C ARG A 49 -8.40 7.60 1.70
N LEU A 50 -7.54 6.66 2.08
CA LEU A 50 -7.69 5.26 1.68
C LEU A 50 -8.87 4.60 2.40
N VAL A 51 -9.51 3.68 1.69
CA VAL A 51 -10.45 2.69 2.23
C VAL A 51 -10.01 1.31 1.76
N PRO A 52 -10.39 0.23 2.48
CA PRO A 52 -10.09 -1.13 2.05
C PRO A 52 -10.51 -1.38 0.61
N ILE A 53 -9.59 -1.92 -0.19
CA ILE A 53 -9.83 -2.24 -1.59
C ILE A 53 -10.39 -3.65 -1.64
N ARG A 54 -11.53 -3.82 -2.31
CA ARG A 54 -12.23 -5.10 -2.49
C ARG A 54 -12.29 -5.44 -3.98
N GLY A 55 -12.29 -6.72 -4.34
CA GLY A 55 -12.69 -7.17 -5.68
C GLY A 55 -11.73 -6.91 -6.85
N GLY A 56 -10.45 -7.27 -6.76
CA GLY A 56 -9.56 -7.36 -7.93
C GLY A 56 -9.18 -6.05 -8.63
N HIS A 57 -9.68 -4.90 -8.15
CA HIS A 57 -9.40 -3.57 -8.70
C HIS A 57 -7.99 -3.04 -8.43
N LEU A 58 -7.20 -3.73 -7.60
CA LEU A 58 -5.80 -3.43 -7.39
C LEU A 58 -4.96 -4.60 -7.87
N ARG A 59 -4.23 -4.38 -8.96
CA ARG A 59 -3.15 -5.28 -9.37
C ARG A 59 -1.86 -4.66 -8.87
N ILE A 60 -1.29 -5.23 -7.82
CA ILE A 60 0.06 -4.86 -7.39
C ILE A 60 1.02 -5.51 -8.39
N ALA A 61 1.20 -4.85 -9.54
CA ALA A 61 2.13 -5.27 -10.58
C ALA A 61 3.56 -4.88 -10.17
N LEU A 62 4.06 -5.53 -9.12
CA LEU A 62 5.44 -5.36 -8.70
C LEU A 62 6.20 -6.67 -8.91
N ASP A 63 7.41 -6.56 -9.45
CA ASP A 63 8.33 -7.69 -9.51
C ASP A 63 8.99 -7.85 -8.14
N VAL A 64 8.48 -8.81 -7.35
CA VAL A 64 8.96 -9.13 -5.99
C VAL A 64 10.43 -9.59 -6.02
N GLY A 65 10.93 -10.01 -7.19
CA GLY A 65 12.33 -10.37 -7.43
C GLY A 65 13.28 -9.18 -7.59
N ASP A 66 12.77 -7.95 -7.80
CA ASP A 66 13.62 -6.76 -7.89
C ASP A 66 14.16 -6.39 -6.50
N GLU A 67 15.48 -6.27 -6.36
CA GLU A 67 16.10 -5.79 -5.12
C GLU A 67 15.70 -4.34 -4.81
N ARG A 68 15.33 -3.56 -5.83
CA ARG A 68 14.83 -2.19 -5.69
C ARG A 68 13.34 -2.13 -5.36
N HIS A 69 12.70 -3.26 -5.11
CA HIS A 69 11.30 -3.33 -4.75
C HIS A 69 11.00 -2.47 -3.52
N LEU A 70 9.94 -1.66 -3.59
CA LEU A 70 9.60 -0.68 -2.55
C LEU A 70 9.38 -1.32 -1.17
N ALA A 71 8.85 -2.54 -1.10
CA ALA A 71 8.71 -3.27 0.17
C ALA A 71 10.05 -3.65 0.83
N ARG A 72 11.13 -3.78 0.06
CA ARG A 72 12.48 -4.01 0.60
C ARG A 72 13.14 -2.70 1.03
N ARG A 73 12.92 -1.63 0.26
CA ARG A 73 13.51 -0.30 0.51
C ARG A 73 12.81 0.47 1.62
N PHE A 74 11.49 0.33 1.73
CA PHE A 74 10.62 1.07 2.64
C PHE A 74 9.59 0.14 3.31
N PRO A 75 10.04 -0.88 4.07
CA PRO A 75 9.18 -1.91 4.63
C PRO A 75 8.07 -1.34 5.53
N SER A 76 8.39 -0.38 6.41
CA SER A 76 7.39 0.25 7.29
C SER A 76 6.28 0.96 6.51
N SER A 77 6.64 1.79 5.52
CA SER A 77 5.65 2.49 4.69
C SER A 77 4.81 1.52 3.85
N MET A 78 5.41 0.41 3.40
CA MET A 78 4.64 -0.64 2.73
C MET A 78 3.66 -1.32 3.68
N LEU A 79 4.05 -1.59 4.94
CA LEU A 79 3.15 -2.15 5.94
C LEU A 79 1.99 -1.19 6.26
N GLU A 80 2.25 0.11 6.41
CA GLU A 80 1.20 1.14 6.58
C GLU A 80 0.18 1.09 5.43
N LEU A 81 0.69 1.03 4.20
CA LEU A 81 -0.14 1.00 3.00
C LEU A 81 -0.99 -0.28 2.94
N LEU A 82 -0.38 -1.45 3.15
CA LEU A 82 -1.10 -2.73 3.16
C LEU A 82 -2.14 -2.79 4.27
N TRP A 83 -1.80 -2.32 5.48
CA TRP A 83 -2.73 -2.28 6.60
C TRP A 83 -3.98 -1.44 6.30
N ALA A 84 -3.82 -0.34 5.57
CA ALA A 84 -4.94 0.54 5.20
C ALA A 84 -5.86 -0.04 4.10
N ILE A 85 -5.33 -0.90 3.22
CA ILE A 85 -6.04 -1.33 2.00
C ILE A 85 -6.47 -2.80 2.00
N LEU A 86 -5.81 -3.67 2.78
CA LEU A 86 -6.19 -5.07 2.87
C LEU A 86 -7.47 -5.21 3.69
N ALA A 87 -8.49 -5.80 3.07
CA ALA A 87 -9.75 -6.13 3.74
C ALA A 87 -9.54 -7.21 4.81
N ASP A 88 -10.48 -7.33 5.75
CA ASP A 88 -10.48 -8.42 6.74
C ASP A 88 -10.67 -9.80 6.08
N ASP A 89 -11.44 -9.85 4.99
CA ASP A 89 -11.63 -11.04 4.16
C ASP A 89 -10.44 -11.22 3.20
N VAL A 90 -9.68 -12.29 3.41
CA VAL A 90 -8.49 -12.65 2.63
C VAL A 90 -8.81 -12.98 1.17
N SER A 91 -10.03 -13.47 0.87
CA SER A 91 -10.45 -13.75 -0.50
C SER A 91 -10.47 -12.50 -1.39
N GLN A 92 -10.53 -11.32 -0.76
CA GLN A 92 -10.56 -10.02 -1.43
C GLN A 92 -9.18 -9.39 -1.59
N TRP A 93 -8.13 -10.04 -1.12
CA TRP A 93 -6.79 -9.46 -1.16
C TRP A 93 -6.27 -9.29 -2.59
N PRO A 94 -5.56 -8.19 -2.88
CA PRO A 94 -4.91 -7.99 -4.17
C PRO A 94 -3.93 -9.13 -4.49
N TYR A 95 -3.82 -9.44 -5.79
CA TYR A 95 -2.80 -10.36 -6.28
C TYR A 95 -1.40 -9.87 -5.87
N LYS A 96 -0.54 -10.79 -5.40
CA LYS A 96 0.78 -10.55 -4.79
C LYS A 96 0.83 -9.93 -3.38
N ALA A 97 -0.31 -9.66 -2.73
CA ALA A 97 -0.30 -9.19 -1.34
C ALA A 97 0.47 -10.17 -0.42
N THR A 98 0.27 -11.47 -0.60
CA THR A 98 0.98 -12.53 0.14
C THR A 98 2.49 -12.49 -0.05
N ASP A 99 2.96 -12.26 -1.28
CA ASP A 99 4.39 -12.21 -1.60
C ASP A 99 5.05 -11.00 -0.92
N ILE A 100 4.37 -9.86 -0.93
CA ILE A 100 4.85 -8.65 -0.25
C ILE A 100 4.89 -8.85 1.26
N LEU A 101 3.88 -9.50 1.85
CA LEU A 101 3.93 -9.86 3.27
C LEU A 101 5.17 -10.72 3.58
N GLY A 102 5.51 -11.69 2.70
CA GLY A 102 6.74 -12.48 2.84
C GLY A 102 8.02 -11.63 2.88
N LEU A 103 8.10 -10.56 2.09
CA LEU A 103 9.21 -9.61 2.17
C LEU A 103 9.24 -8.89 3.53
N LEU A 104 8.09 -8.39 3.98
CA LEU A 104 7.97 -7.68 5.27
C LEU A 104 8.27 -8.58 6.49
N GLU A 105 8.06 -9.89 6.36
CA GLU A 105 8.42 -10.87 7.38
C GLU A 105 9.94 -11.00 7.58
N THR A 106 10.74 -10.62 6.57
CA THR A 106 12.21 -10.68 6.61
C THR A 106 12.86 -9.35 6.96
N ALA A 107 12.10 -8.25 6.91
CA ALA A 107 12.59 -6.91 7.20
C ALA A 107 12.60 -6.64 8.72
N PRO A 108 13.75 -6.23 9.32
CA PRO A 108 13.87 -5.92 10.75
C PRO A 108 12.86 -4.87 11.25
N GLU A 109 12.46 -3.95 10.39
CA GLU A 109 11.56 -2.83 10.71
C GLU A 109 10.10 -3.27 10.89
N THR A 110 9.72 -4.42 10.32
CA THR A 110 8.32 -4.89 10.31
C THR A 110 8.12 -6.25 10.94
N VAL A 111 9.18 -7.05 11.13
CA VAL A 111 9.08 -8.42 11.66
C VAL A 111 8.41 -8.49 13.04
N ALA A 112 8.59 -7.47 13.89
CA ALA A 112 8.01 -7.39 15.22
C ALA A 112 6.73 -6.53 15.28
N ASP A 113 6.26 -5.99 14.15
CA ASP A 113 5.07 -5.13 14.13
C ASP A 113 3.79 -5.96 14.36
N PRO A 114 2.92 -5.58 15.31
CA PRO A 114 1.70 -6.33 15.61
C PRO A 114 0.74 -6.39 14.42
N ARG A 115 0.76 -5.39 13.52
CA ARG A 115 -0.08 -5.38 12.32
C ARG A 115 0.35 -6.44 11.31
N LEU A 116 1.66 -6.69 11.18
CA LEU A 116 2.15 -7.77 10.35
C LEU A 116 1.70 -9.13 10.92
N SER A 117 1.77 -9.29 12.25
CA SER A 117 1.30 -10.50 12.93
C SER A 117 -0.20 -10.74 12.71
N GLU A 118 -1.00 -9.67 12.76
CA GLU A 118 -2.44 -9.71 12.50
C GLU A 118 -2.74 -10.12 11.04
N LEU A 119 -2.08 -9.50 10.05
CA LEU A 119 -2.27 -9.84 8.64
C LEU A 119 -1.88 -11.30 8.36
N ARG A 120 -0.80 -11.80 8.97
CA ARG A 120 -0.41 -13.22 8.89
C ARG A 120 -1.48 -14.14 9.47
N ARG A 121 -2.09 -13.76 10.60
CA ARG A 121 -3.16 -14.55 11.22
C ARG A 121 -4.36 -14.67 10.29
N ARG A 122 -4.79 -13.56 9.67
CA ARG A 122 -5.89 -13.56 8.69
C ARG A 122 -5.58 -14.50 7.54
N ARG A 123 -4.38 -14.37 6.94
CA ARG A 123 -3.90 -15.24 5.85
C ARG A 123 -3.95 -16.72 6.21
N ALA A 124 -3.59 -17.10 7.43
CA ALA A 124 -3.54 -18.50 7.85
C ALA A 124 -4.92 -19.13 8.11
N GLN A 125 -5.98 -18.33 8.18
CA GLN A 125 -7.35 -18.78 8.42
C GLN A 125 -8.15 -19.01 7.12
N TYR A 126 -7.53 -18.78 5.96
CA TYR A 126 -8.11 -18.93 4.62
C TYR A 126 -7.30 -19.96 3.82
#